data_AF-A0A8D8AZB2-F1
#
_entry.id   AF-A0A8D8AZB2-F1
#
_cell.length_a   1.000
_cell.length_b   1.000
_cell.length_c   1.000
_cell.angle_alpha   90.00
_cell.angle_beta   90.00
_cell.angle_gamma   90.00
#
_symmetry.space_group_name_H-M   'P 1'
#
loop_
_entity.id
_entity.type
_entity.pdbx_description
1 polymer ?
#
loop_
_entity_poly.entity_id
_entity_poly.type
_entity_poly.pdbx_seq_one_letter_code
_entity_poly.pdbx_strand_id
1 'polypeptide(L)'
;FYSEKYDTLYINTNGILSFGSEFMNFLNLPFPIEYPAIAPFYSNVDTTLPNDTAAIVYFRSADGELLDRVGELVRSSFGEAGDFEAREVFVGTWEHVGHFNMKNDVTNSFQVALILGEEETYVQFLYPEHGINWIQGDTGDSGLPDVRAQAGFISEDGRFFQLQGSGTDNIKHLTVSSNMGEAGSWLFKVGPLEQEENVLEPNMID
;
A
#
# COMPACT_ATOMS: atom_id res chain seq x y z
N PHE A 1 1.32 -2.58 -13.88
CA PHE A 1 0.31 -2.30 -12.82
C PHE A 1 -1.01 -2.13 -13.52
N TYR A 2 -1.96 -3.01 -13.22
CA TYR A 2 -2.91 -3.51 -14.20
C TYR A 2 -2.16 -3.85 -15.50
N SER A 3 -2.76 -3.59 -16.66
CA SER A 3 -2.12 -3.82 -17.97
C SER A 3 -1.34 -2.62 -18.51
N GLU A 4 -1.05 -1.64 -17.63
CA GLU A 4 -0.24 -0.47 -17.98
C GLU A 4 1.18 -0.57 -17.38
N LYS A 5 2.15 -0.11 -18.17
CA LYS A 5 3.56 -0.04 -17.77
C LYS A 5 3.91 1.38 -17.34
N TYR A 6 4.53 1.49 -16.17
CA TYR A 6 4.98 2.76 -15.63
C TYR A 6 6.49 2.74 -15.41
N ASP A 7 7.19 3.73 -15.96
CA ASP A 7 8.64 3.88 -15.80
C ASP A 7 9.01 4.79 -14.62
N THR A 8 8.02 5.42 -13.97
CA THR A 8 8.22 6.33 -12.84
C THR A 8 7.16 6.08 -11.78
N LEU A 9 7.62 6.11 -10.52
CA LEU A 9 6.80 5.98 -9.33
C LEU A 9 7.12 7.14 -8.39
N TYR A 10 6.08 7.72 -7.81
CA TYR A 10 6.20 8.82 -6.85
C TYR A 10 5.73 8.34 -5.48
N ILE A 11 6.55 8.56 -4.46
CA ILE A 11 6.19 8.28 -3.06
C ILE A 11 5.62 9.55 -2.48
N ASN A 12 4.42 9.49 -1.92
CA ASN A 12 3.79 10.63 -1.27
C ASN A 12 3.71 10.46 0.26
N THR A 13 3.80 11.57 0.97
CA THR A 13 3.72 11.61 2.44
C THR A 13 2.44 10.99 2.97
N ASN A 14 1.32 11.13 2.26
CA ASN A 14 -0.01 10.66 2.64
C ASN A 14 -0.21 9.14 2.52
N GLY A 15 0.84 8.33 2.48
CA GLY A 15 0.75 6.87 2.47
C GLY A 15 0.26 6.27 1.15
N ILE A 16 0.64 6.89 0.03
CA ILE A 16 0.25 6.49 -1.32
C ILE A 16 1.45 6.55 -2.28
N LEU A 17 1.53 5.56 -3.16
CA LEU A 17 2.39 5.57 -4.35
C LEU A 17 1.54 5.96 -5.55
N SER A 18 1.94 6.97 -6.31
CA SER A 18 1.26 7.38 -7.55
C SER A 18 2.12 7.13 -8.78
N PHE A 19 1.46 6.94 -9.92
CA PHE A 19 2.09 6.69 -11.20
C PHE A 19 1.73 7.78 -12.22
N GLY A 20 2.59 8.00 -13.21
CA GLY A 20 2.42 9.00 -14.27
C GLY A 20 2.65 10.45 -13.82
N SER A 21 2.21 10.82 -12.62
CA SER A 21 2.43 12.15 -12.03
C SER A 21 2.53 12.12 -10.49
N GLU A 22 3.11 13.17 -9.94
CA GLU A 22 3.20 13.39 -8.50
C GLU A 22 1.84 13.80 -7.92
N PHE A 23 1.41 13.11 -6.86
CA PHE A 23 0.21 13.45 -6.11
C PHE A 23 0.56 14.44 -4.98
N MET A 24 0.53 15.74 -5.24
CA MET A 24 1.13 16.73 -4.32
C MET A 24 0.36 16.98 -3.01
N ASN A 25 -0.98 16.98 -3.05
CA ASN A 25 -1.81 17.42 -1.93
C ASN A 25 -2.69 16.29 -1.41
N PHE A 26 -2.95 16.28 -0.11
CA PHE A 26 -4.00 15.43 0.46
C PHE A 26 -5.37 15.85 -0.10
N LEU A 27 -6.04 14.93 -0.78
CA LEU A 27 -7.44 15.05 -1.16
C LEU A 27 -8.31 14.36 -0.12
N ASN A 28 -9.17 15.13 0.54
CA ASN A 28 -10.11 14.61 1.52
C ASN A 28 -11.30 13.88 0.84
N LEU A 29 -11.01 12.81 0.10
CA LEU A 29 -11.96 12.02 -0.70
C LEU A 29 -11.72 10.52 -0.50
N PRO A 30 -12.78 9.70 -0.42
CA PRO A 30 -12.63 8.25 -0.45
C PRO A 30 -12.18 7.79 -1.85
N PHE A 31 -11.68 6.56 -1.95
CA PHE A 31 -11.41 5.97 -3.26
C PHE A 31 -12.70 5.77 -4.07
N PRO A 32 -12.62 5.86 -5.41
CA PRO A 32 -11.41 6.11 -6.20
C PRO A 32 -11.03 7.61 -6.29
N ILE A 33 -9.73 7.90 -6.31
CA ILE A 33 -9.18 9.20 -6.73
C ILE A 33 -8.75 9.16 -8.20
N GLU A 34 -8.55 10.31 -8.84
CA GLU A 34 -8.26 10.41 -10.29
C GLU A 34 -6.83 10.04 -10.70
N TYR A 35 -6.10 9.32 -9.85
CA TYR A 35 -4.69 8.98 -10.08
C TYR A 35 -4.52 7.45 -10.00
N PRO A 36 -3.78 6.83 -10.95
CA PRO A 36 -3.35 5.46 -10.78
C PRO A 36 -2.43 5.38 -9.56
N ALA A 37 -2.79 4.50 -8.62
CA ALA A 37 -2.17 4.50 -7.31
C ALA A 37 -2.19 3.14 -6.61
N ILE A 38 -1.17 2.93 -5.78
CA ILE A 38 -1.08 1.86 -4.79
C ILE A 38 -1.01 2.53 -3.42
N ALA A 39 -2.01 2.28 -2.57
CA ALA A 39 -2.10 2.91 -1.27
C ALA A 39 -2.09 1.85 -0.16
N PRO A 40 -0.96 1.65 0.55
CA PRO A 40 -1.00 0.87 1.79
C PRO A 40 -1.85 1.56 2.86
N PHE A 41 -1.79 2.90 2.98
CA PHE A 41 -2.56 3.63 3.98
C PHE A 41 -2.71 5.11 3.59
N TYR A 42 -3.66 5.41 2.71
CA TYR A 42 -3.93 6.77 2.28
C TYR A 42 -4.68 7.58 3.34
N SER A 43 -4.04 8.59 3.92
CA SER A 43 -4.63 9.50 4.90
C SER A 43 -3.84 10.82 5.00
N ASN A 44 -4.33 11.78 5.78
CA ASN A 44 -3.67 13.08 5.98
C ASN A 44 -2.48 12.95 6.94
N VAL A 45 -1.40 12.33 6.44
CA VAL A 45 -0.20 12.00 7.20
C VAL A 45 0.65 13.24 7.40
N ASP A 46 1.20 13.38 8.61
CA ASP A 46 2.16 14.43 8.93
C ASP A 46 3.49 13.83 9.41
N THR A 47 4.58 14.29 8.82
CA THR A 47 5.97 13.89 9.14
C THR A 47 6.74 15.02 9.82
N THR A 48 6.15 16.20 10.00
CA THR A 48 6.76 17.36 10.66
C THR A 48 6.71 17.24 12.19
N LEU A 49 7.08 16.06 12.70
CA LEU A 49 6.91 15.73 14.10
C LEU A 49 7.97 16.42 14.98
N PRO A 50 7.58 17.02 16.12
CA PRO A 50 8.55 17.39 17.12
C PRO A 50 9.23 16.10 17.63
N ASN A 51 10.55 15.98 17.41
CA ASN A 51 11.48 14.90 17.82
C ASN A 51 11.99 13.95 16.71
N ASP A 52 11.78 14.23 15.41
CA ASP A 52 12.41 13.54 14.26
C ASP A 52 12.25 12.00 14.20
N THR A 53 11.21 11.43 14.81
CA THR A 53 10.99 9.97 14.75
C THR A 53 10.26 9.51 13.49
N ALA A 54 9.55 10.41 12.81
CA ALA A 54 8.84 10.09 11.58
C ALA A 54 9.82 10.03 10.40
N ALA A 55 9.75 8.95 9.63
CA ALA A 55 10.54 8.80 8.42
C ALA A 55 9.72 8.20 7.29
N ILE A 56 10.02 8.65 6.07
CA ILE A 56 9.60 7.97 4.86
C ILE A 56 10.87 7.53 4.16
N VAL A 57 11.06 6.22 4.09
CA VAL A 57 12.26 5.61 3.50
C VAL A 57 11.85 4.66 2.40
N TYR A 58 12.72 4.55 1.41
CA TYR A 58 12.56 3.55 0.36
C TYR A 58 13.82 2.72 0.22
N PHE A 59 13.62 1.50 -0.24
CA PHE A 59 14.66 0.54 -0.53
C PHE A 59 14.37 -0.12 -1.87
N ARG A 60 15.39 -0.28 -2.71
CA ARG A 60 15.29 -0.98 -3.99
C ARG A 60 16.43 -1.98 -4.06
N SER A 61 16.14 -3.21 -4.45
CA SER A 61 17.12 -4.29 -4.49
C SER A 61 16.87 -5.29 -5.60
N ALA A 62 17.98 -5.82 -6.12
CA ALA A 62 18.04 -6.98 -7.01
C ALA A 62 19.01 -8.04 -6.43
N ASP A 63 19.13 -8.09 -5.10
CA ASP A 63 19.94 -9.08 -4.40
C ASP A 63 19.33 -10.48 -4.54
N GLY A 64 20.14 -11.47 -4.95
CA GLY A 64 19.66 -12.80 -5.30
C GLY A 64 18.93 -13.52 -4.16
N GLU A 65 19.42 -13.44 -2.92
CA GLU A 65 18.78 -14.12 -1.79
C GLU A 65 17.41 -13.50 -1.47
N LEU A 66 17.32 -12.16 -1.53
CA LEU A 66 16.05 -11.47 -1.37
C LEU A 66 15.08 -11.83 -2.50
N LEU A 67 15.53 -11.83 -3.76
CA LEU A 67 14.72 -12.15 -4.93
C LEU A 67 14.19 -13.60 -4.87
N ASP A 68 15.04 -14.55 -4.50
CA ASP A 68 14.65 -15.96 -4.33
C ASP A 68 13.55 -16.08 -3.26
N ARG A 69 13.70 -15.38 -2.13
CA ARG A 69 12.73 -15.40 -1.03
C ARG A 69 11.37 -14.83 -1.43
N VAL A 70 11.34 -13.67 -2.08
CA VAL A 70 10.06 -13.07 -2.51
C VAL A 70 9.44 -13.81 -3.69
N GLY A 71 10.26 -14.41 -4.56
CA GLY A 71 9.80 -15.30 -5.62
C GLY A 71 9.11 -16.54 -5.06
N GLU A 72 9.69 -17.17 -4.04
CA GLU A 72 9.07 -18.30 -3.34
C GLU A 72 7.77 -17.92 -2.63
N LEU A 73 7.73 -16.74 -1.99
CA LEU A 73 6.50 -16.19 -1.41
C LEU A 73 5.37 -16.11 -2.46
N VAL A 74 5.67 -15.57 -3.64
CA VAL A 74 4.69 -15.45 -4.73
C VAL A 74 4.26 -16.84 -5.23
N ARG A 75 5.20 -17.73 -5.55
CA ARG A 75 4.88 -19.07 -6.08
C ARG A 75 4.09 -19.93 -5.10
N SER A 76 4.35 -19.80 -3.79
CA SER A 76 3.58 -20.50 -2.76
C SER A 76 2.19 -19.91 -2.53
N SER A 77 2.00 -18.63 -2.82
CA SER A 77 0.72 -17.93 -2.62
C SER A 77 -0.23 -18.01 -3.81
N PHE A 78 0.31 -18.08 -5.04
CA PHE A 78 -0.46 -18.07 -6.28
C PHE A 78 -0.14 -19.30 -7.13
N GLY A 79 -1.10 -20.21 -7.25
CA GLY A 79 -0.92 -21.44 -8.05
C GLY A 79 -0.71 -21.18 -9.54
N GLU A 80 -1.14 -20.03 -10.05
CA GLU A 80 -0.90 -19.57 -11.41
C GLU A 80 0.48 -18.93 -11.63
N ALA A 81 1.24 -18.65 -10.56
CA ALA A 81 2.53 -17.99 -10.68
C ALA A 81 3.61 -18.86 -11.32
N GLY A 82 3.36 -20.16 -11.54
CA GLY A 82 4.24 -21.03 -12.32
C GLY A 82 5.71 -20.96 -11.89
N ASP A 83 6.58 -20.58 -12.82
CA ASP A 83 8.01 -20.38 -12.66
C ASP A 83 8.42 -18.92 -12.42
N PHE A 84 7.51 -18.10 -11.88
CA PHE A 84 7.77 -16.68 -11.57
C PHE A 84 9.12 -16.47 -10.88
N GLU A 85 9.91 -15.56 -11.44
CA GLU A 85 11.17 -15.07 -10.89
C GLU A 85 11.06 -13.57 -10.59
N ALA A 86 11.31 -13.19 -9.34
CA ALA A 86 11.44 -11.78 -9.01
C ALA A 86 12.75 -11.23 -9.62
N ARG A 87 12.66 -10.09 -10.29
CA ARG A 87 13.77 -9.35 -10.89
C ARG A 87 14.20 -8.18 -10.03
N GLU A 88 13.25 -7.61 -9.30
CA GLU A 88 13.47 -6.45 -8.45
C GLU A 88 12.43 -6.39 -7.34
N VAL A 89 12.85 -5.86 -6.20
CA VAL A 89 11.95 -5.46 -5.12
C VAL A 89 12.14 -3.98 -4.84
N PHE A 90 11.04 -3.26 -4.76
CA PHE A 90 10.97 -1.90 -4.22
C PHE A 90 10.14 -1.92 -2.93
N VAL A 91 10.60 -1.27 -1.87
CA VAL A 91 9.86 -1.12 -0.61
C VAL A 91 9.75 0.35 -0.27
N GLY A 92 8.52 0.82 -0.05
CA GLY A 92 8.23 2.11 0.57
C GLY A 92 7.78 1.92 2.00
N THR A 93 8.35 2.69 2.93
CA THR A 93 8.06 2.59 4.37
C THR A 93 7.69 3.96 4.91
N TRP A 94 6.57 4.02 5.63
CA TRP A 94 6.19 5.13 6.49
C TRP A 94 6.38 4.65 7.92
N GLU A 95 7.34 5.22 8.63
CA GLU A 95 7.71 4.82 9.98
C GLU A 95 7.38 5.94 10.97
N HIS A 96 6.65 5.59 12.03
CA HIS A 96 6.22 6.48 13.11
C HIS A 96 5.58 7.79 12.63
N VAL A 97 4.78 7.72 11.57
CA VAL A 97 4.12 8.90 11.01
C VAL A 97 2.88 9.29 11.81
N GLY A 98 2.72 10.58 12.04
CA GLY A 98 1.57 11.14 12.73
C GLY A 98 0.45 11.51 11.77
N HIS A 99 -0.59 12.11 12.33
CA HIS A 99 -1.69 12.70 11.57
C HIS A 99 -1.59 14.22 11.57
N PHE A 100 -2.09 14.85 10.52
CA PHE A 100 -2.17 16.30 10.44
C PHE A 100 -3.01 16.86 11.60
N ASN A 101 -2.62 17.94 12.28
CA ASN A 101 -1.53 18.89 12.03
C ASN A 101 -0.48 18.79 13.16
N MET A 102 0.65 18.13 12.90
CA MET A 102 1.73 17.82 13.84
C MET A 102 1.30 16.95 15.03
N LYS A 103 0.28 16.09 14.86
CA LYS A 103 -0.22 15.23 15.94
C LYS A 103 0.52 13.90 15.96
N ASN A 104 1.28 13.68 17.04
CA ASN A 104 2.18 12.54 17.24
C ASN A 104 2.00 11.83 18.59
N ASP A 105 0.89 12.06 19.28
CA ASP A 105 0.51 11.33 20.49
C ASP A 105 0.26 9.84 20.20
N VAL A 106 -0.14 9.54 18.96
CA VAL A 106 -0.19 8.21 18.38
C VAL A 106 0.43 8.24 16.98
N THR A 107 1.12 7.17 16.59
CA THR A 107 1.82 7.09 15.30
C THR A 107 1.48 5.80 14.57
N ASN A 108 1.57 5.82 13.24
CA ASN A 108 1.44 4.65 12.40
C ASN A 108 2.80 4.27 11.79
N SER A 109 3.01 2.98 11.59
CA SER A 109 4.10 2.41 10.80
C SER A 109 3.55 1.36 9.85
N PHE A 110 3.86 1.46 8.57
CA PHE A 110 3.39 0.54 7.53
C PHE A 110 4.33 0.55 6.32
N GLN A 111 4.31 -0.53 5.53
CA GLN A 111 5.11 -0.66 4.33
C GLN A 111 4.30 -1.18 3.14
N VAL A 112 4.82 -0.89 1.95
CA VAL A 112 4.42 -1.50 0.70
C VAL A 112 5.67 -2.05 0.02
N ALA A 113 5.63 -3.30 -0.43
CA ALA A 113 6.63 -3.89 -1.29
C ALA A 113 6.04 -4.14 -2.68
N LEU A 114 6.72 -3.69 -3.73
CA LEU A 114 6.46 -4.07 -5.11
C LEU A 114 7.47 -5.15 -5.48
N ILE A 115 6.98 -6.33 -5.84
CA ILE A 115 7.77 -7.47 -6.28
C ILE A 115 7.59 -7.56 -7.80
N LEU A 116 8.63 -7.18 -8.54
CA LEU A 116 8.59 -7.04 -9.98
C LEU A 116 9.20 -8.29 -10.63
N GLY A 117 8.43 -8.96 -11.49
CA GLY A 117 8.90 -10.01 -12.38
C GLY A 117 9.40 -9.46 -13.71
N GLU A 118 9.33 -10.29 -14.75
CA GLU A 118 9.58 -9.85 -16.12
C GLU A 118 8.39 -9.06 -16.68
N GLU A 119 7.17 -9.59 -16.47
CA GLU A 119 5.92 -8.93 -16.87
C GLU A 119 4.99 -8.72 -15.66
N GLU A 120 4.99 -9.65 -14.71
CA GLU A 120 4.11 -9.66 -13.57
C GLU A 120 4.56 -8.69 -12.48
N THR A 121 3.59 -8.13 -11.77
CA THR A 121 3.82 -7.30 -10.60
C THR A 121 2.95 -7.79 -9.45
N TYR A 122 3.58 -8.03 -8.32
CA TYR A 122 2.90 -8.33 -7.07
C TYR A 122 3.12 -7.20 -6.07
N VAL A 123 2.14 -6.97 -5.21
CA VAL A 123 2.20 -5.95 -4.16
C VAL A 123 1.94 -6.62 -2.82
N GLN A 124 2.84 -6.39 -1.88
CA GLN A 124 2.66 -6.76 -0.49
C GLN A 124 2.45 -5.51 0.36
N PHE A 125 1.35 -5.43 1.11
CA PHE A 125 1.22 -4.48 2.21
C PHE A 125 1.60 -5.16 3.52
N LEU A 126 2.40 -4.45 4.32
CA LEU A 126 2.91 -4.94 5.60
C LEU A 126 2.53 -3.95 6.70
N TYR A 127 1.82 -4.45 7.69
CA TYR A 127 1.40 -3.72 8.88
C TYR A 127 1.97 -4.45 10.10
N PRO A 128 3.03 -3.93 10.74
CA PRO A 128 3.56 -4.55 11.95
C PRO A 128 2.49 -4.62 13.04
N GLU A 129 2.67 -5.50 14.02
CA GLU A 129 1.83 -5.54 15.21
C GLU A 129 1.78 -4.16 15.87
N HIS A 130 0.58 -3.65 16.16
CA HIS A 130 0.36 -2.29 16.65
C HIS A 130 0.85 -1.17 15.70
N GLY A 131 1.01 -1.46 14.41
CA GLY A 131 1.44 -0.49 13.40
C GLY A 131 0.39 0.56 13.03
N ILE A 132 -0.89 0.34 13.33
CA ILE A 132 -1.98 1.28 13.02
C ILE A 132 -2.71 1.69 14.32
N ASN A 133 -2.48 2.92 14.76
CA ASN A 133 -2.98 3.50 16.01
C ASN A 133 -3.88 4.73 15.79
N TRP A 134 -3.90 5.27 14.58
CA TRP A 134 -4.86 6.30 14.14
C TRP A 134 -5.38 5.97 12.74
N ILE A 135 -6.61 6.41 12.42
CA ILE A 135 -7.31 6.05 11.18
C ILE A 135 -7.90 7.25 10.42
N GLN A 136 -7.75 8.45 10.97
CA GLN A 136 -8.30 9.69 10.45
C GLN A 136 -7.53 10.85 11.08
N GLY A 137 -7.37 11.95 10.33
CA GLY A 137 -6.98 13.24 10.88
C GLY A 137 -8.07 13.85 11.77
N ASP A 138 -7.69 14.85 12.57
CA ASP A 138 -8.65 15.64 13.32
C ASP A 138 -9.57 16.46 12.40
N THR A 139 -10.73 16.87 12.92
CA THR A 139 -11.58 17.85 12.25
C THR A 139 -10.84 19.17 12.07
N GLY A 140 -10.53 19.53 10.81
CA GLY A 140 -9.89 20.80 10.47
C GLY A 140 -10.83 22.00 10.56
N ASP A 141 -10.33 23.18 10.15
CA ASP A 141 -11.04 24.47 10.22
C ASP A 141 -12.36 24.51 9.43
N SER A 142 -12.54 23.60 8.46
CA SER A 142 -13.78 23.44 7.70
C SER A 142 -14.94 22.85 8.53
N GLY A 143 -14.65 22.28 9.70
CA GLY A 143 -15.63 21.64 10.59
C GLY A 143 -16.06 20.24 10.15
N LEU A 144 -15.48 19.70 9.06
CA LEU A 144 -15.69 18.32 8.63
C LEU A 144 -14.45 17.48 8.96
N PRO A 145 -14.62 16.26 9.50
CA PRO A 145 -13.49 15.36 9.70
C PRO A 145 -12.93 14.90 8.35
N ASP A 146 -11.65 14.53 8.32
CA ASP A 146 -11.03 13.91 7.14
C ASP A 146 -11.74 12.61 6.77
N VAL A 147 -11.51 12.04 5.60
CA VAL A 147 -11.98 10.69 5.29
C VAL A 147 -11.22 9.69 6.15
N ARG A 148 -11.89 8.60 6.53
CA ARG A 148 -11.17 7.45 7.09
C ARG A 148 -10.13 6.98 6.09
N ALA A 149 -8.98 6.57 6.62
CA ALA A 149 -7.88 6.10 5.81
C ALA A 149 -8.33 5.02 4.81
N GLN A 150 -7.70 4.99 3.65
CA GLN A 150 -8.01 4.09 2.55
C GLN A 150 -6.82 3.18 2.27
N ALA A 151 -7.05 1.90 1.99
CA ALA A 151 -6.01 0.97 1.58
C ALA A 151 -6.48 0.20 0.35
N GLY A 152 -5.65 0.14 -0.70
CA GLY A 152 -6.04 -0.50 -1.95
C GLY A 152 -5.30 -0.01 -3.20
N PHE A 153 -5.97 -0.18 -4.33
CA PHE A 153 -5.42 -0.01 -5.68
C PHE A 153 -6.40 0.79 -6.54
N ILE A 154 -5.86 1.66 -7.40
CA ILE A 154 -6.62 2.42 -8.40
C ILE A 154 -5.84 2.34 -9.71
N SER A 155 -6.48 1.90 -10.79
CA SER A 155 -5.89 1.86 -12.12
C SER A 155 -6.13 3.17 -12.89
N GLU A 156 -5.41 3.36 -13.98
CA GLU A 156 -5.65 4.47 -14.91
C GLU A 156 -6.99 4.33 -15.65
N ASP A 157 -7.46 3.11 -15.90
CA ASP A 157 -8.74 2.83 -16.57
C ASP A 157 -9.98 2.92 -15.65
N GLY A 158 -9.79 3.37 -14.40
CA GLY A 158 -10.87 3.64 -13.45
C GLY A 158 -11.32 2.43 -12.61
N ARG A 159 -10.70 1.26 -12.78
CA ARG A 159 -10.84 0.14 -11.85
C ARG A 159 -10.20 0.50 -10.51
N PHE A 160 -10.80 0.03 -9.44
CA PHE A 160 -10.22 0.16 -8.11
C PHE A 160 -10.54 -1.06 -7.27
N PHE A 161 -9.73 -1.30 -6.25
CA PHE A 161 -9.91 -2.34 -5.26
C PHE A 161 -9.61 -1.77 -3.88
N GLN A 162 -10.42 -2.13 -2.88
CA GLN A 162 -10.25 -1.70 -1.50
C GLN A 162 -10.04 -2.92 -0.62
N LEU A 163 -9.06 -2.84 0.28
CA LEU A 163 -8.87 -3.86 1.31
C LEU A 163 -10.07 -3.90 2.25
N GLN A 164 -10.29 -5.06 2.86
CA GLN A 164 -11.36 -5.22 3.84
C GLN A 164 -11.22 -4.19 4.97
N GLY A 165 -12.29 -3.42 5.21
CA GLY A 165 -12.32 -2.38 6.24
C GLY A 165 -11.76 -1.03 5.82
N SER A 166 -11.17 -0.91 4.61
CA SER A 166 -10.75 0.36 4.03
C SER A 166 -11.88 1.39 4.05
N GLY A 167 -11.58 2.63 4.43
CA GLY A 167 -12.57 3.71 4.52
C GLY A 167 -13.55 3.59 5.69
N THR A 168 -13.31 2.69 6.65
CA THR A 168 -14.16 2.49 7.82
C THR A 168 -13.33 2.40 9.11
N ASP A 169 -13.99 2.31 10.27
CA ASP A 169 -13.31 2.08 11.55
C ASP A 169 -12.58 0.72 11.63
N ASN A 170 -12.89 -0.21 10.71
CA ASN A 170 -12.25 -1.52 10.66
C ASN A 170 -10.88 -1.50 9.98
N ILE A 171 -10.43 -0.38 9.39
CA ILE A 171 -9.10 -0.31 8.76
C ILE A 171 -7.96 -0.57 9.77
N LYS A 172 -8.19 -0.33 11.06
CA LYS A 172 -7.24 -0.72 12.12
C LYS A 172 -6.95 -2.22 12.16
N HIS A 173 -7.86 -3.06 11.66
CA HIS A 173 -7.71 -4.52 11.63
C HIS A 173 -6.71 -5.00 10.58
N LEU A 174 -6.18 -4.12 9.72
CA LEU A 174 -5.11 -4.46 8.78
C LEU A 174 -3.88 -5.11 9.46
N THR A 175 -3.64 -4.79 10.74
CA THR A 175 -2.56 -5.35 11.57
C THR A 175 -2.82 -6.77 12.09
N VAL A 176 -4.08 -7.22 12.14
CA VAL A 176 -4.48 -8.52 12.74
C VAL A 176 -5.17 -9.45 11.75
N SER A 177 -5.58 -8.93 10.59
CA SER A 177 -6.15 -9.68 9.48
C SER A 177 -5.14 -9.81 8.33
N SER A 178 -5.46 -10.64 7.35
CA SER A 178 -4.59 -11.00 6.23
C SER A 178 -5.40 -11.70 5.14
N ASN A 179 -4.90 -11.69 3.90
CA ASN A 179 -5.36 -12.56 2.81
C ASN A 179 -4.40 -13.72 2.49
N MET A 180 -3.35 -13.92 3.30
CA MET A 180 -2.31 -14.94 3.12
C MET A 180 -2.01 -15.72 4.42
N GLY A 181 -2.88 -15.60 5.43
CA GLY A 181 -2.77 -16.35 6.69
C GLY A 181 -1.75 -15.83 7.70
N GLU A 182 -1.02 -14.74 7.38
CA GLU A 182 -0.06 -14.09 8.27
C GLU A 182 -0.56 -12.69 8.63
N ALA A 183 -0.93 -12.49 9.90
CA ALA A 183 -1.48 -11.22 10.39
C ALA A 183 -0.61 -10.02 10.00
N GLY A 184 -1.23 -8.96 9.47
CA GLY A 184 -0.50 -7.78 9.03
C GLY A 184 0.09 -7.89 7.62
N SER A 185 0.07 -9.07 7.01
CA SER A 185 0.62 -9.32 5.68
C SER A 185 -0.49 -9.48 4.66
N TRP A 186 -0.45 -8.70 3.59
CA TRP A 186 -1.45 -8.73 2.52
C TRP A 186 -0.75 -8.77 1.18
N LEU A 187 -1.02 -9.76 0.35
CA LEU A 187 -0.34 -9.95 -0.92
C LEU A 187 -1.35 -9.96 -2.08
N PHE A 188 -1.00 -9.32 -3.19
CA PHE A 188 -1.87 -9.22 -4.36
C PHE A 188 -1.05 -9.35 -5.64
N LYS A 189 -1.59 -10.03 -6.65
CA LYS A 189 -1.13 -9.84 -8.03
C LYS A 189 -1.84 -8.63 -8.60
N VAL A 190 -1.09 -7.67 -9.13
CA VAL A 190 -1.64 -6.40 -9.61
C VAL A 190 -1.37 -6.14 -11.08
N GLY A 191 -0.78 -7.06 -11.81
CA GLY A 191 -0.49 -6.88 -13.23
C GLY A 191 0.35 -8.02 -13.81
N PRO A 192 0.26 -8.28 -15.13
CA PRO A 192 -0.82 -7.83 -16.01
C PRO A 192 -2.17 -8.43 -15.59
N LEU A 193 -3.27 -7.77 -15.94
CA LEU A 193 -4.63 -8.19 -15.61
C LEU A 193 -5.55 -7.98 -16.81
N GLU A 194 -6.42 -8.95 -17.10
CA GLU A 194 -7.39 -8.80 -18.19
C GLU A 194 -8.32 -7.61 -17.96
N GLN A 195 -8.95 -7.09 -19.02
CA GLN A 195 -9.74 -5.85 -18.94
C GLN A 195 -10.93 -5.95 -17.96
N GLU A 196 -11.49 -7.15 -17.79
CA GLU A 196 -12.61 -7.42 -16.87
C GLU A 196 -12.16 -7.84 -15.47
N GLU A 197 -10.86 -8.10 -15.27
CA GLU A 197 -10.30 -8.52 -14.00
C GLU A 197 -10.01 -7.35 -13.06
N ASN A 198 -9.79 -7.68 -11.79
CA ASN A 198 -9.21 -6.76 -10.81
C ASN A 198 -8.02 -7.47 -10.16
N VAL A 199 -7.38 -6.84 -9.17
CA VAL A 199 -6.26 -7.46 -8.44
C VAL A 199 -6.63 -8.87 -7.95
N LEU A 200 -5.70 -9.81 -8.06
CA LEU A 200 -5.92 -11.19 -7.62
C LEU A 200 -5.38 -11.38 -6.21
N GLU A 201 -6.15 -12.05 -5.38
CA GLU A 201 -5.77 -12.45 -4.03
C GLU A 201 -5.12 -13.86 -4.06
N PRO A 202 -4.33 -14.22 -3.03
CA PRO A 202 -3.74 -15.54 -2.92
C PRO A 202 -4.79 -16.65 -2.93
N ASN A 203 -4.37 -17.84 -3.32
CA ASN A 203 -5.23 -19.01 -3.20
C ASN A 203 -5.53 -19.25 -1.72
N MET A 204 -6.82 -19.40 -1.37
CA MET A 204 -7.22 -19.79 -0.02
C MET A 204 -6.50 -21.11 0.35
N ILE A 205 -5.71 -21.08 1.42
CA ILE A 205 -5.15 -22.29 2.00
C ILE A 205 -6.30 -22.95 2.78
N ASP A 206 -6.85 -24.03 2.24
CA ASP A 206 -7.83 -24.90 2.92
C ASP A 206 -7.25 -25.56 4.18
#